data_AF-A0A7W8AKA2-F1
#
_entry.id   AF-A0A7W8AKA2-F1
#
_cell.length_a   1.000
_cell.length_b   1.000
_cell.length_c   1.000
_cell.angle_alpha   90.00
_cell.angle_beta   90.00
_cell.angle_gamma   90.00
#
_symmetry.space_group_name_H-M   'P 1'
#
loop_
_entity.id
_entity.type
_entity.pdbx_description
1 polymer ?
#
loop_
_entity_poly.entity_id
_entity_poly.type
_entity_poly.pdbx_seq_one_letter_code
_entity_poly.pdbx_strand_id
1 'polypeptide(L)'
;MNKIALNAAERIMLKVPTFSGYEYADPRLINGATYADVIKAAGDYDAIEIYRFDEQTMRVSDITDEVSLHFIGDVLDNPPLWLRHSVSFGNIVAAERRSNREFAAHERSFAQVAL
;
A
#
# COMPACT_ATOMS: atom_id res chain seq x y z
N MET A 1 0.49 -1.81 15.93
CA MET A 1 -0.41 -1.37 14.86
C MET A 1 -0.18 0.11 14.64
N ASN A 2 0.52 0.50 13.57
CA ASN A 2 0.68 1.91 13.21
C ASN A 2 -0.68 2.40 12.69
N LYS A 3 -1.32 3.28 13.45
CA LYS A 3 -2.57 3.93 13.04
C LYS A 3 -2.22 4.93 11.94
N ILE A 4 -3.03 5.00 10.88
CA ILE A 4 -3.08 6.21 10.07
C ILE A 4 -3.89 7.14 10.96
N ALA A 5 -3.26 8.17 11.52
CA ALA A 5 -3.91 9.00 12.54
C ALA A 5 -4.95 9.92 11.88
N LEU A 6 -5.99 9.36 11.23
CA LEU A 6 -7.13 10.14 10.74
C LEU A 6 -7.81 10.75 11.96
N ASN A 7 -7.67 12.05 12.11
CA ASN A 7 -8.51 12.79 13.01
C ASN A 7 -9.95 12.85 12.45
N ALA A 8 -10.91 13.36 13.23
CA ALA A 8 -12.33 13.38 12.84
C ALA A 8 -12.64 14.21 11.57
N ALA A 9 -11.71 15.06 11.12
CA ALA A 9 -11.85 15.93 9.95
C ALA A 9 -10.96 15.48 8.77
N GLU A 10 -10.25 14.37 8.90
CA GLU A 10 -9.45 13.80 7.81
C GLU A 10 -10.19 12.66 7.13
N ARG A 11 -10.13 12.64 5.80
CA ARG A 11 -10.66 11.57 4.98
C ARG A 11 -9.58 10.97 4.11
N ILE A 12 -9.79 9.72 3.75
CA ILE A 12 -9.06 9.06 2.67
C ILE A 12 -9.85 9.21 1.40
N MET A 13 -9.19 9.61 0.32
CA MET A 13 -9.77 9.64 -1.01
C MET A 13 -8.95 8.74 -1.93
N LEU A 14 -9.64 7.86 -2.65
CA LEU A 14 -9.03 6.88 -3.54
C LEU A 14 -9.27 7.32 -4.97
N LYS A 15 -8.21 7.48 -5.75
CA LYS A 15 -8.35 7.75 -7.18
C LYS A 15 -8.51 6.43 -7.90
N VAL A 16 -9.68 6.23 -8.49
CA VAL A 16 -10.08 4.99 -9.15
C VAL A 16 -10.18 5.24 -10.65
N PRO A 17 -9.52 4.46 -11.50
CA PRO A 17 -9.62 4.61 -12.94
C PRO A 17 -11.02 4.22 -13.43
N THR A 18 -11.54 4.98 -14.38
CA THR A 18 -12.78 4.68 -15.10
C THR A 18 -12.50 4.56 -16.59
N PHE A 19 -13.49 4.17 -17.40
CA PHE A 19 -13.31 4.02 -18.85
C PHE A 19 -12.85 5.33 -19.55
N SER A 20 -13.14 6.49 -18.94
CA SER A 20 -12.91 7.82 -19.53
C SER A 20 -11.94 8.69 -18.72
N GLY A 21 -11.36 8.18 -17.64
CA GLY A 21 -10.47 8.95 -16.77
C GLY A 21 -10.36 8.35 -15.37
N TYR A 22 -10.78 9.13 -14.38
CA TYR A 22 -10.76 8.69 -12.98
C TYR A 22 -11.88 9.37 -12.18
N GLU A 23 -12.24 8.73 -11.08
CA GLU A 23 -13.12 9.27 -10.05
C GLU A 23 -12.44 9.19 -8.68
N TYR A 24 -12.90 10.02 -7.75
CA TYR A 24 -12.46 9.94 -6.36
C TYR A 24 -13.52 9.22 -5.53
N ALA A 25 -13.17 8.05 -5.02
CA ALA A 25 -14.00 7.30 -4.09
C ALA A 25 -13.62 7.65 -2.64
N ASP A 26 -14.63 7.89 -1.81
CA ASP A 26 -14.47 7.97 -0.36
C ASP A 26 -14.91 6.62 0.26
N PRO A 27 -13.97 5.79 0.75
CA PRO A 27 -14.30 4.52 1.40
C PRO A 27 -14.97 4.68 2.77
N ARG A 28 -15.16 5.92 3.27
CA ARG A 28 -15.78 6.24 4.56
C ARG A 28 -15.11 5.53 5.74
N LEU A 29 -13.79 5.50 5.72
CA LEU A 29 -13.01 4.98 6.85
C LEU A 29 -13.28 5.83 8.09
N ILE A 30 -13.58 5.17 9.20
CA ILE A 30 -13.95 5.82 10.47
C ILE A 30 -12.71 6.28 11.25
N ASN A 31 -12.92 7.18 12.21
CA ASN A 31 -11.88 7.69 13.09
C ASN A 31 -11.12 6.53 13.77
N GLY A 32 -9.79 6.53 13.63
CA GLY A 32 -8.91 5.45 14.12
C GLY A 32 -8.59 4.33 13.13
N ALA A 33 -8.97 4.47 11.85
CA ALA A 33 -8.58 3.53 10.80
C ALA A 33 -7.06 3.32 10.72
N THR A 34 -6.64 2.13 10.34
CA THR A 34 -5.24 1.74 10.24
C THR A 34 -4.75 1.78 8.79
N TYR A 35 -3.43 1.72 8.58
CA TYR A 35 -2.89 1.51 7.23
C TYR A 35 -3.44 0.25 6.57
N ALA A 36 -3.69 -0.81 7.34
CA ALA A 36 -4.26 -2.04 6.80
C ALA A 36 -5.69 -1.83 6.24
N ASP A 37 -6.51 -1.02 6.91
CA ASP A 37 -7.85 -0.68 6.43
C ASP A 37 -7.80 0.13 5.14
N VAL A 38 -6.85 1.07 5.06
CA VAL A 38 -6.59 1.90 3.87
C VAL A 38 -6.11 1.03 2.70
N ILE A 39 -5.14 0.15 2.94
CA ILE A 39 -4.61 -0.80 1.96
C ILE A 39 -5.72 -1.69 1.43
N LYS A 40 -6.55 -2.23 2.33
CA LYS A 40 -7.68 -3.08 1.95
C LYS A 40 -8.67 -2.30 1.08
N ALA A 41 -9.08 -1.11 1.50
CA ALA A 41 -9.99 -0.29 0.72
C ALA A 41 -9.41 0.09 -0.64
N ALA A 42 -8.14 0.51 -0.71
CA ALA A 42 -7.48 0.83 -1.97
C ALA A 42 -7.43 -0.38 -2.93
N GLY A 43 -7.25 -1.59 -2.39
CA GLY A 43 -7.36 -2.83 -3.16
C GLY A 43 -8.79 -3.12 -3.63
N ASP A 44 -9.78 -3.03 -2.73
CA ASP A 44 -11.19 -3.32 -3.05
C ASP A 44 -11.77 -2.37 -4.12
N TYR A 45 -11.26 -1.14 -4.21
CA TYR A 45 -11.67 -0.14 -5.19
C TYR A 45 -10.78 -0.10 -6.45
N ASP A 46 -9.77 -0.98 -6.57
CA ASP A 46 -8.78 -0.93 -7.66
C ASP A 46 -8.17 0.46 -7.85
N ALA A 47 -7.88 1.13 -6.74
CA ALA A 47 -7.32 2.48 -6.76
C ALA A 47 -5.92 2.49 -7.40
N ILE A 48 -5.55 3.65 -7.97
CA ILE A 48 -4.21 3.91 -8.51
C ILE A 48 -3.40 4.89 -7.64
N GLU A 49 -4.07 5.76 -6.87
CA GLU A 49 -3.45 6.71 -5.95
C GLU A 49 -4.32 6.86 -4.69
N ILE A 50 -3.67 7.14 -3.57
CA ILE A 50 -4.30 7.28 -2.25
C ILE A 50 -3.99 8.66 -1.70
N TYR A 51 -5.04 9.42 -1.40
CA TYR A 51 -4.95 10.78 -0.91
C TYR A 51 -5.48 10.92 0.51
N ARG A 52 -4.88 11.82 1.28
CA ARG A 52 -5.41 12.34 2.54
C ARG A 52 -6.00 13.71 2.28
N PHE A 53 -7.28 13.88 2.59
CA PHE A 53 -7.98 15.16 2.53
C PHE A 53 -8.25 15.65 3.95
N ASP A 54 -7.77 16.85 4.26
CA ASP A 54 -8.03 17.54 5.52
C ASP A 54 -9.14 18.59 5.29
N GLU A 55 -10.32 18.35 5.87
CA GLU A 55 -11.49 19.21 5.73
C GLU A 55 -11.30 20.59 6.41
N GLN A 56 -10.45 20.70 7.44
CA GLN A 56 -10.23 21.97 8.14
C GLN A 56 -9.37 22.92 7.33
N THR A 57 -8.31 22.39 6.72
CA THR A 57 -7.38 23.19 5.92
C THR A 57 -7.70 23.18 4.43
N MET A 58 -8.67 22.36 4.01
CA MET A 58 -9.03 22.12 2.60
C MET A 58 -7.84 21.66 1.76
N ARG A 59 -6.92 20.90 2.36
CA ARG A 59 -5.69 20.42 1.70
C ARG A 59 -5.80 18.95 1.33
N VAL A 60 -5.24 18.61 0.18
CA VAL A 60 -5.08 17.24 -0.30
C VAL A 60 -3.59 16.92 -0.33
N SER A 61 -3.21 15.79 0.25
CA SER A 61 -1.86 15.26 0.23
C SER A 61 -1.87 13.87 -0.39
N ASP A 62 -0.96 13.60 -1.32
CA ASP A 62 -0.72 12.24 -1.82
C ASP A 62 0.04 11.45 -0.75
N ILE A 63 -0.53 10.34 -0.31
CA ILE A 63 0.03 9.46 0.70
C ILE A 63 0.28 8.05 0.15
N THR A 64 0.24 7.87 -1.17
CA THR A 64 0.39 6.56 -1.82
C THR A 64 1.70 5.88 -1.40
N ASP A 65 2.80 6.64 -1.38
CA ASP A 65 4.11 6.15 -0.95
C ASP A 65 4.20 5.92 0.56
N GLU A 66 3.53 6.74 1.38
CA GLU A 66 3.45 6.51 2.82
C GLU A 66 2.74 5.18 3.12
N VAL A 67 1.63 4.90 2.42
CA VAL A 67 0.85 3.68 2.56
C VAL A 67 1.60 2.45 2.02
N SER A 68 2.38 2.61 0.94
CA SER A 68 3.12 1.49 0.31
C SER A 68 4.16 0.88 1.24
N LEU A 69 4.78 1.69 2.11
CA LEU A 69 5.73 1.23 3.13
C LEU A 69 5.10 0.32 4.20
N HIS A 70 3.76 0.32 4.29
CA HIS A 70 3.01 -0.52 5.21
C HIS A 70 2.32 -1.71 4.53
N PHE A 71 2.53 -1.91 3.22
CA PHE A 71 1.96 -3.04 2.51
C PHE A 71 2.52 -4.37 3.01
N ILE A 72 1.63 -5.31 3.26
CA ILE A 72 1.96 -6.70 3.58
C ILE A 72 1.14 -7.57 2.62
N GLY A 73 1.81 -8.29 1.74
CA GLY A 73 1.17 -9.13 0.73
C GLY A 73 2.15 -9.49 -0.38
N ASP A 74 1.66 -10.19 -1.39
CA ASP A 74 2.46 -10.52 -2.56
C ASP A 74 2.69 -9.28 -3.44
N VAL A 75 3.96 -8.94 -3.61
CA VAL A 75 4.43 -7.82 -4.44
C VAL A 75 5.01 -8.26 -5.78
N LEU A 76 5.18 -9.57 -6.01
CA LEU A 76 5.88 -10.12 -7.16
C LEU A 76 4.92 -10.62 -8.25
N ASP A 77 3.88 -11.37 -7.89
CA ASP A 77 3.03 -12.01 -8.89
C ASP A 77 1.77 -11.19 -9.17
N ASN A 78 1.10 -10.68 -8.14
CA ASN A 78 -0.10 -9.87 -8.31
C ASN A 78 -0.22 -8.67 -7.35
N PRO A 79 0.68 -7.66 -7.44
CA PRO A 79 0.57 -6.47 -6.61
C PRO A 79 -0.68 -5.64 -6.98
N PRO A 80 -1.35 -4.99 -6.01
CA PRO A 80 -2.43 -4.04 -6.27
C PRO A 80 -2.00 -2.88 -7.17
N LEU A 81 -2.94 -2.28 -7.92
CA LEU A 81 -2.65 -1.20 -8.86
C LEU A 81 -1.98 0.00 -8.20
N TRP A 82 -2.54 0.51 -7.09
CA TRP A 82 -1.97 1.65 -6.36
C TRP A 82 -0.52 1.41 -5.92
N LEU A 83 -0.17 0.17 -5.57
CA LEU A 83 1.18 -0.17 -5.16
C LEU A 83 2.16 -0.12 -6.34
N ARG A 84 1.74 -0.61 -7.52
CA ARG A 84 2.51 -0.53 -8.77
C ARG A 84 2.77 0.92 -9.22
N HIS A 85 1.84 1.82 -8.89
CA HIS A 85 1.92 3.24 -9.21
C HIS A 85 2.71 4.06 -8.17
N SER A 86 3.02 3.48 -7.00
CA SER A 86 3.87 4.15 -6.00
C SER A 86 5.30 4.31 -6.52
N VAL A 87 5.94 5.43 -6.21
CA VAL A 87 7.33 5.71 -6.60
C VAL A 87 8.27 4.69 -5.94
N SER A 88 7.91 4.24 -4.74
CA SER A 88 8.67 3.26 -3.97
C SER A 88 8.57 1.82 -4.48
N PHE A 89 7.70 1.52 -5.46
CA PHE A 89 7.41 0.15 -5.91
C PHE A 89 8.66 -0.64 -6.32
N GLY A 90 9.54 -0.04 -7.13
CA GLY A 90 10.75 -0.71 -7.60
C GLY A 90 11.69 -1.12 -6.47
N ASN A 91 11.78 -0.29 -5.42
CA ASN A 91 12.58 -0.58 -4.24
C ASN A 91 11.96 -1.71 -3.40
N ILE A 92 10.63 -1.71 -3.26
CA ILE A 92 9.88 -2.76 -2.56
C ILE A 92 10.10 -4.12 -3.23
N VAL A 93 9.93 -4.19 -4.56
CA VAL A 93 10.16 -5.43 -5.34
C VAL A 93 11.61 -5.91 -5.23
N ALA A 94 12.58 -4.98 -5.26
CA ALA A 94 13.99 -5.33 -5.14
C ALA A 94 14.35 -5.90 -3.75
N ALA A 95 13.76 -5.35 -2.68
CA ALA A 95 13.91 -5.84 -1.32
C ALA A 95 13.35 -7.26 -1.17
N GLU A 96 12.14 -7.50 -1.67
CA GLU A 96 11.49 -8.82 -1.61
C GLU A 96 12.32 -9.89 -2.35
N ARG A 97 12.78 -9.59 -3.57
CA ARG A 97 13.64 -10.49 -4.35
C ARG A 97 14.98 -10.78 -3.68
N ARG A 98 15.49 -9.88 -2.85
CA ARG A 98 16.73 -10.09 -2.09
C ARG A 98 16.45 -11.01 -0.90
N SER A 99 15.40 -10.73 -0.14
CA SER A 99 14.94 -11.55 0.98
C SER A 99 14.73 -13.02 0.54
N ASN A 100 14.02 -13.24 -0.57
CA ASN A 100 13.77 -14.60 -1.09
C ASN A 100 15.07 -15.32 -1.50
N ARG A 101 16.06 -14.60 -2.02
CA ARG A 101 17.38 -15.17 -2.36
C ARG A 101 18.17 -15.54 -1.12
N GLU A 102 18.15 -14.69 -0.10
CA GLU A 102 18.83 -14.94 1.18
C GLU A 102 18.20 -16.13 1.90
N PHE A 103 16.87 -16.22 1.92
CA PHE A 103 16.14 -17.35 2.48
C PHE A 103 16.47 -18.66 1.75
N ALA A 104 16.42 -18.68 0.42
CA ALA A 104 16.77 -19.86 -0.36
C ALA A 104 18.24 -20.29 -0.18
N ALA A 105 19.17 -19.34 -0.02
CA ALA A 105 20.57 -19.64 0.29
C ALA A 105 20.71 -20.27 1.69
N HIS A 106 19.96 -19.75 2.66
CA HIS A 106 19.94 -20.28 4.02
C HIS A 106 19.39 -21.72 4.07
N GLU A 107 18.28 -22.01 3.38
CA GLU A 107 17.74 -23.37 3.29
C GLU A 107 18.73 -24.37 2.67
N ARG A 108 19.44 -23.97 1.61
CA ARG A 108 20.50 -24.81 1.01
C ARG A 108 21.63 -25.09 1.99
N SER A 109 22.03 -24.12 2.82
CA SER A 109 23.10 -24.31 3.80
C SER A 109 22.73 -25.35 4.87
N PHE A 110 21.47 -25.42 5.30
CA PHE A 110 21.03 -26.50 6.21
C PHE A 110 20.98 -27.86 5.53
N ALA A 111 20.47 -27.95 4.30
CA ALA A 111 20.45 -29.20 3.54
C ALA A 111 21.86 -29.77 3.31
N GLN A 112 22.86 -28.89 3.23
CA GLN A 112 24.26 -29.27 3.03
C GLN A 112 24.99 -29.67 4.33
N VAL A 113 24.48 -29.29 5.50
CA VAL A 113 25.01 -29.67 6.83
C VAL A 113 24.37 -30.96 7.36
N ALA A 114 23.19 -31.34 6.86
CA ALA A 114 22.49 -32.56 7.24
C ALA A 114 22.92 -33.83 6.45
N LEU A 115 23.92 -33.70 5.57
CA LEU A 115 24.56 -34.77 4.78
C LEU A 115 25.99 -35.02 5.28
#